data_AF-A0A7J5XIG3-F1
#
_entry.id   AF-A0A7J5XIG3-F1
#
_cell.length_a   1.000
_cell.length_b   1.000
_cell.length_c   1.000
_cell.angle_alpha   90.00
_cell.angle_beta   90.00
_cell.angle_gamma   90.00
#
_symmetry.space_group_name_H-M   'P 1'
#
loop_
_entity.id
_entity.type
_entity.pdbx_description
1 polymer ?
#
loop_
_entity_poly.entity_id
_entity_poly.type
_entity_poly.pdbx_seq_one_letter_code
_entity_poly.pdbx_strand_id
1 'polypeptide(L)' 'MTAAVVVRRLAALSGASAVAAGAYGAHGFKNSDPDDYQRVLFETANKYHFYHSLALLGAAHPANLLW' A
#
# COMPACT_ATOMS: atom_id res chain seq x y z
N MET A 1 17.50 16.56 -6.94
CA MET A 1 17.03 15.40 -6.15
C MET A 1 17.15 14.16 -7.04
N THR A 2 17.67 13.03 -6.55
CA THR A 2 17.72 11.82 -7.38
C THR A 2 16.33 11.20 -7.49
N ALA A 3 15.99 10.62 -8.65
CA ALA A 3 14.69 9.98 -8.88
C ALA A 3 14.38 8.93 -7.80
N ALA A 4 15.39 8.17 -7.35
CA ALA A 4 15.26 7.16 -6.30
C ALA A 4 14.81 7.73 -4.93
N VAL A 5 15.12 8.98 -4.61
CA VAL A 5 14.64 9.61 -3.36
C VAL A 5 13.16 9.96 -3.47
N VAL A 6 12.73 10.44 -4.64
CA VAL A 6 11.31 10.75 -4.90
C VAL A 6 10.47 9.48 -4.84
N VAL A 7 10.90 8.41 -5.53
CA VAL A 7 10.17 7.13 -5.52
C VAL A 7 10.11 6.52 -4.12
N ARG A 8 11.19 6.58 -3.32
CA ARG A 8 11.16 6.12 -1.92
C ARG A 8 10.14 6.87 -1.07
N ARG A 9 10.06 8.19 -1.22
CA ARG A 9 9.06 9.00 -0.49
C ARG A 9 7.64 8.65 -0.91
N LEU A 10 7.40 8.47 -2.21
CA LEU A 10 6.10 8.04 -2.73
C LEU A 10 5.73 6.64 -2.24
N ALA A 11 6.67 5.69 -2.23
CA ALA A 11 6.46 4.35 -1.69
C ALA A 11 6.09 4.38 -0.21
N ALA A 12 6.77 5.22 0.59
CA ALA A 12 6.45 5.41 2.01
C ALA A 12 5.06 6.01 2.22
N LEU A 13 4.70 7.06 1.48
CA LEU A 13 3.37 7.68 1.55
C LEU A 13 2.27 6.71 1.09
N SER A 14 2.53 5.94 0.04
CA SER A 14 1.62 4.91 -0.46
C SER A 14 1.41 3.81 0.58
N GLY A 15 2.49 3.31 1.19
CA GLY A 15 2.42 2.30 2.25
C GLY A 15 1.67 2.79 3.49
N ALA A 16 1.93 4.03 3.92
CA ALA A 16 1.20 4.64 5.03
C ALA A 16 -0.31 4.73 4.73
N SER A 17 -0.67 5.12 3.50
CA SER A 17 -2.06 5.16 3.05
C SER A 17 -2.71 3.77 3.04
N ALA A 18 -2.01 2.73 2.57
CA ALA A 18 -2.50 1.36 2.57
C ALA A 18 -2.72 0.80 3.99
N VAL A 19 -1.88 1.16 4.96
CA VAL A 19 -2.09 0.80 6.37
C VAL A 19 -3.32 1.50 6.94
N ALA A 20 -3.48 2.81 6.68
CA ALA A 20 -4.64 3.57 7.12
C ALA A 20 -5.95 3.01 6.52
N ALA A 21 -5.96 2.69 5.23
CA ALA A 21 -7.08 2.05 4.56
C ALA A 21 -7.37 0.65 5.14
N GLY A 22 -6.35 -0.16 5.45
CA GLY A 22 -6.51 -1.44 6.13
C GLY A 22 -7.15 -1.31 7.52
N ALA A 23 -6.70 -0.32 8.31
CA ALA A 23 -7.30 -0.03 9.61
C ALA A 23 -8.77 0.40 9.48
N TYR A 24 -9.09 1.22 8.47
CA TYR A 24 -10.45 1.60 8.14
C TYR A 24 -11.31 0.40 7.71
N GLY A 25 -10.80 -0.50 6.87
CA GLY A 25 -11.52 -1.73 6.50
C GLY A 25 -11.82 -2.62 7.72
N ALA A 26 -10.90 -2.74 8.66
CA ALA A 26 -11.09 -3.56 9.85
C ALA A 26 -12.07 -2.96 10.88
N HIS A 27 -12.07 -1.62 11.04
CA HIS A 27 -12.85 -0.95 12.07
C HIS A 27 -14.10 -0.23 11.52
N GLY A 28 -13.97 0.47 10.40
CA GLY A 28 -15.02 1.25 9.76
C GLY A 28 -16.12 0.37 9.17
N PHE A 29 -15.78 -0.75 8.53
CA PHE A 29 -16.77 -1.70 8.02
C PHE A 29 -17.47 -2.52 9.10
N LYS A 30 -17.09 -2.38 10.37
CA LYS A 30 -17.85 -2.94 11.48
C LYS A 30 -19.06 -2.08 11.85
N ASN A 31 -18.98 -0.78 11.58
CA ASN A 31 -20.03 0.20 11.91
C ASN A 31 -20.86 0.62 10.68
N SER A 32 -20.30 0.46 9.48
CA SER A 32 -21.08 0.44 8.25
C SER A 32 -21.65 -0.97 8.08
N ASP A 33 -22.83 -1.13 7.47
CA ASP A 33 -23.36 -2.43 6.98
C ASP A 33 -23.00 -2.60 5.49
N PRO A 34 -21.72 -2.79 5.10
CA PRO A 34 -21.38 -3.06 3.72
C PRO A 34 -21.77 -4.49 3.37
N ASP A 35 -22.20 -4.69 2.13
CA ASP A 35 -22.42 -6.02 1.58
C ASP A 35 -21.12 -6.85 1.60
N ASP A 36 -21.24 -8.17 1.76
CA ASP A 36 -20.09 -9.08 1.89
C ASP A 36 -19.16 -9.00 0.67
N TYR A 37 -19.70 -8.81 -0.53
CA TYR A 37 -18.90 -8.64 -1.74
C TYR A 37 -18.05 -7.35 -1.66
N GLN A 38 -18.60 -6.26 -1.12
CA GLN A 38 -17.87 -5.01 -0.95
C GLN A 38 -16.73 -5.15 0.06
N ARG A 39 -16.93 -5.92 1.14
CA ARG A 39 -15.88 -6.20 2.13
C ARG A 39 -14.72 -6.96 1.51
N VAL A 40 -15.02 -8.04 0.78
CA VAL A 40 -14.01 -8.86 0.09
C VAL A 40 -13.27 -8.04 -0.97
N LEU A 41 -14.00 -7.21 -1.72
CA LEU A 41 -13.41 -6.36 -2.76
C LEU A 41 -12.46 -5.32 -2.14
N PHE A 42 -12.88 -4.65 -1.08
CA PHE A 42 -12.05 -3.68 -0.37
C PHE A 42 -10.79 -4.33 0.20
N GLU A 43 -10.93 -5.47 0.85
CA GLU A 43 -9.80 -6.19 1.45
C GLU A 43 -8.79 -6.62 0.37
N THR A 44 -9.28 -7.11 -0.77
CA THR A 44 -8.44 -7.49 -1.91
C THR A 44 -7.72 -6.29 -2.51
N ALA A 45 -8.43 -5.19 -2.74
CA ALA A 45 -7.85 -3.95 -3.25
C ALA A 45 -6.78 -3.38 -2.31
N ASN A 46 -7.04 -3.38 -1.00
CA ASN A 46 -6.09 -2.90 0.00
C ASN A 46 -4.82 -3.78 0.05
N LYS A 47 -4.96 -5.10 -0.05
CA LYS A 47 -3.82 -6.03 -0.16
C LYS A 47 -2.96 -5.70 -1.38
N TYR A 48 -3.58 -5.50 -2.55
CA TYR A 48 -2.84 -5.09 -3.74
C TYR A 48 -2.16 -3.72 -3.58
N HIS A 49 -2.83 -2.73 -2.98
CA HIS A 49 -2.25 -1.42 -2.73
C HIS A 49 -1.02 -1.53 -1.80
N PHE A 50 -1.10 -2.35 -0.76
CA PHE A 50 0.02 -2.60 0.13
C PHE A 50 1.20 -3.28 -0.59
N TYR A 51 0.94 -4.33 -1.39
CA TYR A 51 1.99 -5.01 -2.17
C TYR A 51 2.64 -4.09 -3.20
N HIS A 52 1.88 -3.24 -3.90
CA HIS A 52 2.46 -2.26 -4.82
C HIS A 52 3.32 -1.22 -4.09
N SER A 53 2.95 -0.84 -2.87
CA SER A 53 3.77 0.07 -2.06
C SER A 53 5.12 -0.54 -1.69
N LEU A 54 5.15 -1.84 -1.35
CA LEU A 54 6.39 -2.58 -1.11
C LEU A 54 7.22 -2.76 -2.38
N ALA A 55 6.56 -3.09 -3.51
CA ALA A 55 7.23 -3.22 -4.80
C ALA A 55 7.88 -1.90 -5.24
N LEU A 56 7.19 -0.77 -5.06
CA LEU A 56 7.74 0.57 -5.32
C LEU A 56 8.93 0.89 -4.41
N LEU A 57 8.87 0.52 -3.13
CA LEU A 57 9.97 0.71 -2.20
C LEU A 57 11.21 -0.09 -2.62
N GLY A 58 11.01 -1.36 -3.00
CA GLY A 58 12.06 -2.26 -3.48
C GLY A 58 12.67 -1.80 -4.81
N ALA A 59 11.84 -1.35 -5.77
CA ALA A 59 12.31 -0.83 -7.05
C ALA A 59 13.15 0.46 -6.91
N ALA A 60 12.91 1.24 -5.85
CA ALA A 60 13.68 2.45 -5.55
C ALA A 60 14.95 2.19 -4.71
N HIS A 61 15.18 0.94 -4.32
CA HIS A 61 16.42 0.54 -3.66
C HIS A 61 17.57 0.62 -4.68
N PRO A 62 18.69 1.29 -4.37
CA PRO A 62 19.86 1.22 -5.23
C PRO A 62 20.34 -0.23 -5.22
N ALA A 63 20.07 -0.95 -6.30
CA ALA A 63 20.73 -2.21 -6.55
C ALA A 63 22.21 -1.88 -6.80
N ASN A 64 23.03 -1.89 -5.75
CA ASN A 64 24.46 -2.05 -5.92
C ASN A 64 24.67 -3.52 -6.32
N LEU A 65 24.23 -3.83 -7.53
CA LEU A 65 24.40 -5.12 -8.20
C LEU A 65 25.85 -5.10 -8.67
N LEU A 66 26.73 -5.35 -7.70
CA LEU A 66 28.14 -5.61 -7.92
C LEU A 66 28.25 -6.97 -8.60
N TRP A 67 28.19 -6.94 -9.92
CA TRP A 67 29.03 -7.78 -10.76
C TRP A 67 30.41 -7.12 -10.86
#